data_AF-Q90VX1-F1
#
_entry.id   AF-Q90VX1-F1
#
_cell.length_a   1.000
_cell.length_b   1.000
_cell.length_c   1.000
_cell.angle_alpha   90.00
_cell.angle_beta   90.00
_cell.angle_gamma   90.00
#
_symmetry.space_group_name_H-M   'P 1'
#
loop_
_entity.id
_entity.type
_entity.pdbx_description
1 polymer ?
#
loop_
_entity_poly.entity_id
_entity_poly.type
_entity_poly.pdbx_seq_one_letter_code
_entity_poly.pdbx_strand_id
1 'polypeptide(L)' 'GMSLNLEPDNVGVVVFGNDRLIKEGDVVKRTGAIVDVPVGEELLGRVVDALGNPIDGK' A
#
# COMPACT_ATOMS: atom_id res chain seq x y z
N GLY A 1 0.14 2.11 2.55
CA GLY A 1 -0.77 3.17 2.08
C GLY A 1 -0.03 4.09 1.14
N MET A 2 -0.73 5.03 0.52
CA MET A 2 -0.18 5.99 -0.45
C MET A 2 -0.53 7.41 -0.03
N SER A 3 0.48 8.28 0.02
CA SER A 3 0.27 9.73 0.20
C SER A 3 -0.36 10.30 -1.07
N LEU A 4 -1.58 10.83 -0.94
CA LEU A 4 -2.40 11.32 -2.05
C LEU A 4 -2.42 12.84 -2.10
N ASN A 5 -2.67 13.47 -0.94
CA ASN A 5 -2.77 14.92 -0.81
C ASN A 5 -1.63 15.42 0.10
N LEU A 6 -0.94 16.47 -0.35
CA LEU A 6 0.13 17.12 0.40
C LEU A 6 -0.29 18.56 0.66
N GLU A 7 -0.58 18.87 1.91
CA GLU A 7 -0.90 20.21 2.38
C GLU A 7 0.28 20.71 3.24
N PRO A 8 0.41 22.03 3.47
CA PRO A 8 1.53 22.59 4.22
C PRO A 8 1.73 21.95 5.61
N ASP A 9 0.62 21.61 6.27
CA ASP A 9 0.62 21.13 7.66
C ASP A 9 0.17 19.67 7.82
N ASN A 10 -0.31 19.03 6.74
CA ASN A 10 -0.83 17.67 6.79
C ASN A 10 -0.61 16.89 5.49
N VAL A 11 -0.74 15.58 5.60
CA VAL A 11 -0.67 14.67 4.46
C VAL A 11 -1.87 13.74 4.50
N GLY A 12 -2.68 13.78 3.44
CA GLY A 12 -3.75 12.81 3.21
C GLY A 12 -3.16 11.49 2.69
N VAL A 13 -3.43 10.39 3.39
CA VAL A 13 -2.96 9.05 3.04
C VAL A 13 -4.14 8.11 2.81
N VAL A 14 -4.13 7.39 1.69
CA VAL A 14 -5.04 6.27 1.46
C VAL A 14 -4.41 5.01 2.06
N VAL A 15 -5.14 4.35 2.95
CA VAL A 15 -4.70 3.10 3.58
C VAL A 15 -4.86 1.95 2.59
N PHE A 16 -3.86 1.09 2.53
CA PHE A 16 -3.95 -0.17 1.80
C PHE A 16 -4.26 -1.27 2.81
N GLY A 17 -5.40 -1.94 2.67
CA GLY A 17 -5.83 -2.97 3.60
C GLY A 17 -6.63 -2.42 4.78
N ASN A 18 -6.47 -3.05 5.95
CA ASN A 18 -7.31 -2.81 7.13
C ASN A 18 -6.82 -1.61 7.96
N ASP A 19 -7.75 -0.73 8.33
CA ASP A 19 -7.53 0.50 9.09
C ASP A 19 -7.80 0.37 10.59
N ARG A 20 -8.41 -0.73 11.06
CA ARG A 20 -8.91 -0.89 12.45
C ARG A 20 -7.85 -0.76 13.53
N LEU A 21 -6.58 -0.99 13.20
CA LEU A 21 -5.47 -0.91 14.14
C LEU A 21 -4.79 0.46 14.15
N ILE A 22 -5.13 1.34 13.22
CA ILE A 22 -4.56 2.69 13.11
C ILE A 22 -5.24 3.60 14.12
N LYS A 23 -4.45 4.34 14.89
CA LYS A 23 -4.94 5.26 15.92
C LYS A 23 -4.23 6.60 15.85
N GLU A 24 -4.89 7.61 16.42
CA GLU A 24 -4.28 8.93 16.60
C GLU A 24 -3.00 8.83 17.45
N GLY A 25 -1.95 9.52 17.02
CA GLY A 25 -0.64 9.49 17.67
C GLY A 25 0.30 8.38 17.18
N ASP A 26 -0.18 7.44 16.34
CA ASP A 26 0.68 6.42 15.75
C ASP A 26 1.75 7.06 14.86
N VAL A 27 3.00 6.61 15.04
CA VAL A 27 4.12 7.11 14.26
C VAL A 27 4.18 6.37 12.92
N VAL A 28 3.98 7.10 11.84
CA VAL A 28 4.15 6.61 10.47
C VAL A 28 5.52 6.99 9.91
N LYS A 29 6.02 6.19 8.96
CA LYS A 29 7.28 6.44 8.27
C LYS A 29 7.08 6.31 6.77
N ARG A 30 7.73 7.21 6.02
CA ARG A 30 7.78 7.10 4.55
C ARG A 30 8.63 5.90 4.14
N THR A 31 8.23 5.23 3.08
CA THR A 31 9.03 4.17 2.42
C THR A 31 10.19 4.76 1.62
N GLY A 32 10.05 6.00 1.13
CA GLY A 32 11.03 6.65 0.25
C GLY A 32 10.96 6.19 -1.20
N ALA A 33 9.99 5.35 -1.54
CA ALA A 33 9.72 4.88 -2.89
C ALA A 33 8.44 5.52 -3.44
N ILE A 34 8.39 5.72 -4.76
CA ILE A 34 7.12 5.95 -5.47
C ILE A 34 6.39 4.60 -5.52
N VAL A 35 5.06 4.61 -5.46
CA VAL A 35 4.27 3.39 -5.54
C VAL A 35 4.61 2.59 -6.80
N ASP A 36 4.98 1.34 -6.59
CA ASP A 36 5.26 0.33 -7.60
C ASP A 36 4.63 -1.01 -7.21
N VAL A 37 4.53 -1.92 -8.18
CA VAL A 37 4.08 -3.29 -7.98
C VAL A 37 5.01 -4.25 -8.71
N PRO A 38 5.30 -5.44 -8.16
CA PRO A 38 6.15 -6.42 -8.81
C PRO A 38 5.50 -6.93 -10.10
N VAL A 39 6.33 -7.19 -11.12
CA VAL A 39 5.93 -7.76 -12.41
C VAL A 39 6.90 -8.86 -12.83
N GLY A 40 6.41 -9.88 -13.52
CA GLY A 40 7.23 -10.98 -14.01
C GLY A 40 6.40 -12.17 -14.51
N GLU A 41 7.06 -13.13 -15.14
CA GLU A 41 6.43 -14.36 -15.67
C GLU A 41 5.78 -15.19 -14.56
N GLU A 42 6.28 -15.09 -13.32
CA GLU A 42 5.73 -15.74 -12.14
C GLU A 42 4.30 -15.30 -11.78
N LEU A 43 3.82 -14.19 -12.35
CA LEU A 43 2.43 -13.73 -12.18
C LEU A 43 1.45 -14.46 -13.11
N LEU A 44 1.94 -15.13 -14.17
CA LEU A 44 1.07 -15.79 -15.13
C LEU A 44 0.27 -16.91 -14.46
N GLY A 45 -1.06 -16.80 -14.55
CA GLY A 45 -2.00 -17.78 -13.97
C GLY A 45 -2.20 -17.65 -12.46
N ARG A 46 -1.62 -16.64 -11.81
CA ARG A 46 -1.89 -16.30 -10.40
C ARG A 46 -3.07 -15.35 -10.28
N VAL A 47 -3.69 -15.35 -9.09
CA VAL A 47 -4.63 -14.30 -8.69
C VAL A 47 -3.93 -13.46 -7.64
N VAL A 48 -3.77 -12.16 -7.93
CA VAL A 48 -3.07 -11.20 -7.05
C VAL A 48 -3.97 -10.02 -6.72
N ASP A 49 -3.68 -9.34 -5.61
CA ASP A 49 -4.30 -8.08 -5.22
C ASP A 49 -3.71 -6.88 -5.98
N ALA A 50 -4.21 -5.68 -5.70
CA ALA A 50 -3.79 -4.44 -6.34
C ALA A 50 -2.33 -4.03 -6.05
N LEU A 51 -1.68 -4.67 -5.08
CA LEU A 51 -0.26 -4.45 -4.75
C LEU A 51 0.64 -5.57 -5.28
N GLY A 52 0.07 -6.55 -5.99
CA GLY A 52 0.80 -7.71 -6.51
C GLY A 52 1.00 -8.84 -5.49
N ASN A 53 0.34 -8.80 -4.32
CA ASN A 53 0.39 -9.90 -3.37
C ASN A 53 -0.54 -11.03 -3.85
N PRO A 54 -0.12 -12.29 -3.79
CA PRO A 54 -0.98 -13.40 -4.17
C PRO A 54 -2.13 -13.63 -3.20
N ILE A 55 -3.31 -13.86 -3.75
CA ILE A 55 -4.54 -14.16 -3.02
C ILE A 55 -5.18 -15.48 -3.46
N ASP A 56 -4.48 -16.23 -4.32
CA ASP A 56 -4.88 -17.54 -4.83
C ASP A 56 -4.64 -18.70 -3.84
N GLY A 57 -3.98 -18.45 -2.70
CA GLY A 57 -3.67 -19.45 -1.69
C GLY A 57 -2.66 -20.52 -2.14
N LYS A 58 -1.92 -20.26 -3.23
CA LYS A 58 -0.86 -21.11 -3.78
C LYS A 58 0.53 -20.58 -3.43
#